data_AF-A0A7K2BUF9-F1
#
_entry.id   AF-A0A7K2BUF9-F1
#
_cell.length_a   1.000
_cell.length_b   1.000
_cell.length_c   1.000
_cell.angle_alpha   90.00
_cell.angle_beta   90.00
_cell.angle_gamma   90.00
#
_symmetry.space_group_name_H-M   'P 1'
#
loop_
_entity.id
_entity.type
_entity.pdbx_description
1 polymer ?
#
loop_
_entity_poly.entity_id
_entity_poly.type
_entity_poly.pdbx_seq_one_letter_code
_entity_poly.pdbx_strand_id
1 'polypeptide(L)'
;MRIAVLVKQIPAPAEFRMHEGRLVRDGVPLEVNAYCRRANAKAVELAGAGGEVVVFTMGPPAAADALREMIACGAHRGVHLSDQAFAGSDTLATAVALAAAIRREGPFDLVLAGLNSLDSDTGQVPAEVAELLGLPFSAGVRDLDVDGCAFTARLETDDGYRTVTGDLPVALSAAERLTAPSKAPPEVYAEVADDRILRLTAADLDVPVEQLGASGSPTSVGPVRVLTATRRALRAASVAEAVDMLEEFGAFVDAPETDDSDDAAAEASPASAALLEAGTDGACATAGERSVWCFFTEPPVGAELLGEAAELAAWLSGTVTAVTTVADAADRSGLGAAGADRLLLIESAAEPSEQAAALAAAAAQRLPWGLLVEGTRSGRVVASIVAARCGWGLTGDAVGLEVSPSGRLVAWKPAFGGRLQVPILSRSPVQMATVRPGVLALRPPRADAAEPEAEPLPAPPPARIRTVAVEREDDDAGELRRARTVVAVGVGVEPGGYPVIDELRAALGGAALGATRRVTDRGWAPRGRQIGVTGHAVAPRLLLAVGSSGRFNHTVGIRNAGVLMAVNSDPEAEIFDQVDVGLVGEWQTIVPALTAELNSRGAAERMGVDEPAATSPARTGA
;
A
#
# COMPACT_ATOMS: atom_id res chain seq x y z
N MET A 1 11.75 -12.21 -28.67
CA MET A 1 10.53 -11.90 -27.87
C MET A 1 10.10 -10.47 -28.18
N ARG A 2 8.79 -10.22 -28.34
CA ARG A 2 8.22 -8.86 -28.40
C ARG A 2 7.67 -8.50 -27.03
N ILE A 3 8.14 -7.39 -26.47
CA ILE A 3 7.84 -6.98 -25.09
C ILE A 3 7.22 -5.58 -25.09
N ALA A 4 6.06 -5.44 -24.45
CA ALA A 4 5.47 -4.14 -24.15
C ALA A 4 5.92 -3.68 -22.76
N VAL A 5 6.32 -2.42 -22.62
CA VAL A 5 6.76 -1.85 -21.33
C VAL A 5 5.91 -0.64 -20.98
N LEU A 6 5.23 -0.66 -19.84
CA LEU A 6 4.45 0.46 -19.33
C LEU A 6 5.33 1.44 -18.53
N VAL A 7 5.29 2.72 -18.93
CA VAL A 7 6.16 3.77 -18.39
C VAL A 7 5.32 4.93 -17.85
N LYS A 8 5.63 5.34 -16.61
CA LYS A 8 5.02 6.50 -15.95
C LYS A 8 6.11 7.49 -15.53
N GLN A 9 5.87 8.78 -15.78
CA GLN A 9 6.61 9.87 -15.14
C GLN A 9 6.01 10.19 -13.77
N ILE A 10 6.87 10.57 -12.85
CA ILE A 10 6.51 11.04 -11.51
C ILE A 10 7.21 12.38 -11.24
N PRO A 11 6.65 13.23 -10.38
CA PRO A 11 7.34 14.40 -9.85
C PRO A 11 8.67 14.01 -9.19
N ALA A 12 9.74 14.74 -9.52
CA ALA A 12 11.02 14.57 -8.87
C ALA A 12 10.91 14.95 -7.37
N PRO A 13 11.73 14.36 -6.48
CA PRO A 13 11.72 14.70 -5.06
C PRO A 13 12.32 16.10 -4.82
N ALA A 14 11.57 17.18 -5.07
CA ALA A 14 11.95 18.56 -4.80
C ALA A 14 10.73 19.40 -4.34
N GLU A 15 10.98 20.43 -3.55
CA GLU A 15 10.02 21.16 -2.71
C GLU A 15 8.71 21.59 -3.38
N PHE A 16 7.59 21.24 -2.73
CA PHE A 16 6.25 21.59 -3.14
C PHE A 16 5.98 23.09 -2.98
N ARG A 17 5.28 23.67 -3.96
CA ARG A 17 4.65 24.99 -3.84
C ARG A 17 3.14 24.81 -3.84
N MET A 18 2.47 25.37 -2.84
CA MET A 18 1.02 25.40 -2.74
C MET A 18 0.53 26.81 -3.11
N HIS A 19 -0.55 26.90 -3.87
CA HIS A 19 -1.27 28.16 -4.12
C HIS A 19 -2.77 27.87 -3.98
N GLU A 20 -3.44 28.59 -3.07
CA GLU A 20 -4.89 28.46 -2.84
C GLU A 20 -5.38 27.01 -2.59
N GLY A 21 -4.64 26.23 -1.78
CA GLY A 21 -5.00 24.84 -1.48
C GLY A 21 -4.80 23.86 -2.63
N ARG A 22 -4.28 24.31 -3.78
CA ARG A 22 -3.91 23.46 -4.92
C ARG A 22 -2.40 23.36 -5.03
N LEU A 23 -1.92 22.18 -5.41
CA LEU A 23 -0.52 21.98 -5.72
C LEU A 23 -0.18 22.73 -7.01
N VAL A 24 0.82 23.62 -6.97
CA VAL A 24 1.39 24.22 -8.17
C VAL A 24 2.22 23.15 -8.87
N ARG A 25 1.69 22.63 -9.98
CA ARG A 25 2.36 21.59 -10.79
C ARG A 25 3.34 22.21 -11.81
N ASP A 26 3.19 23.50 -12.11
CA ASP A 26 4.05 24.22 -13.04
C ASP A 26 5.48 24.34 -12.49
N GLY A 27 6.45 23.86 -13.28
CA GLY A 27 7.87 23.93 -12.95
C GLY A 27 8.37 22.86 -11.99
N VAL A 28 7.54 21.87 -11.59
CA VAL A 28 8.03 20.69 -10.85
C VAL A 28 8.73 19.75 -11.85
N PRO A 29 10.04 19.48 -11.70
CA PRO A 29 10.73 18.57 -12.59
C PRO A 29 10.08 17.19 -12.55
N LEU A 30 9.92 16.54 -13.71
CA LEU A 30 9.43 15.18 -13.82
C LEU A 30 10.59 14.22 -14.09
N GLU A 31 10.48 12.99 -13.59
CA GLU A 31 11.40 11.92 -13.93
C GLU A 31 10.67 10.59 -14.16
N VAL A 32 11.30 9.67 -14.89
CA VAL A 32 10.77 8.32 -15.06
C VAL A 32 10.82 7.57 -13.73
N ASN A 33 9.70 6.95 -13.38
CA ASN A 33 9.59 6.09 -12.19
C ASN A 33 10.69 5.02 -12.18
N ALA A 34 11.38 4.86 -11.05
CA ALA A 34 12.53 3.98 -10.94
C ALA A 34 12.20 2.50 -11.27
N TYR A 35 10.99 2.03 -10.92
CA TYR A 35 10.55 0.68 -11.29
C TYR A 35 10.37 0.53 -12.80
N CYS A 36 9.88 1.56 -13.50
CA CYS A 36 9.74 1.54 -14.96
C CYS A 36 11.10 1.46 -15.67
N ARG A 37 12.12 2.16 -15.15
CA ARG A 37 13.51 2.04 -15.65
C ARG A 37 14.03 0.60 -15.59
N ARG A 38 13.70 -0.13 -14.52
CA ARG A 38 14.11 -1.54 -14.32
C ARG A 38 13.33 -2.47 -15.22
N ALA A 39 12.02 -2.25 -15.36
CA ALA A 39 11.18 -2.97 -16.31
C ALA A 39 11.72 -2.84 -17.75
N ASN A 40 12.09 -1.63 -18.16
CA ASN A 40 12.71 -1.38 -19.47
C ASN A 40 14.07 -2.07 -19.61
N ALA A 41 14.96 -1.94 -18.63
CA ALA A 41 16.27 -2.59 -18.67
C ALA A 41 16.15 -4.12 -18.81
N LYS A 42 15.25 -4.76 -18.03
CA LYS A 42 15.01 -6.20 -18.14
C LYS A 42 14.35 -6.58 -19.46
N ALA A 43 13.45 -5.74 -20.00
CA ALA A 43 12.86 -5.97 -21.33
C ALA A 43 13.93 -5.97 -22.43
N VAL A 44 14.85 -5.00 -22.42
CA VAL A 44 15.94 -4.91 -23.40
C VAL A 44 16.86 -6.13 -23.32
N GLU A 45 17.18 -6.58 -22.11
CA GLU A 45 17.95 -7.80 -21.86
C GLU A 45 17.26 -9.04 -22.45
N LEU A 46 15.97 -9.25 -22.15
CA LEU A 46 15.21 -10.42 -22.59
C LEU A 46 14.88 -10.41 -24.09
N ALA A 47 14.68 -9.23 -24.68
CA ALA A 47 14.43 -9.12 -26.11
C ALA A 47 15.64 -9.59 -26.94
N GLY A 48 16.86 -9.25 -26.49
CA GLY A 48 18.10 -9.58 -27.19
C GLY A 48 18.14 -9.01 -28.62
N ALA A 49 19.04 -9.54 -29.46
CA ALA A 49 19.26 -9.03 -30.81
C ALA A 49 18.12 -9.32 -31.82
N GLY A 50 17.20 -10.25 -31.49
CA GLY A 50 16.10 -10.66 -32.36
C GLY A 50 14.71 -10.31 -31.83
N GLY A 51 14.62 -9.56 -30.74
CA GLY A 51 13.37 -9.13 -30.13
C GLY A 51 13.01 -7.68 -30.44
N GLU A 52 11.87 -7.25 -29.91
CA GLU A 52 11.41 -5.86 -29.99
C GLU A 52 10.92 -5.42 -28.61
N VAL A 53 11.28 -4.21 -28.21
CA VAL A 53 10.78 -3.57 -26.99
C VAL A 53 10.02 -2.31 -27.39
N VAL A 54 8.73 -2.28 -27.08
CA VAL A 54 7.84 -1.14 -27.33
C VAL A 54 7.44 -0.54 -25.99
N VAL A 55 7.77 0.73 -25.77
CA VAL A 55 7.44 1.44 -24.53
C VAL A 55 6.15 2.25 -24.70
N PHE A 56 5.25 2.16 -23.73
CA PHE A 56 3.94 2.82 -23.73
C PHE A 56 3.86 3.82 -22.60
N THR A 57 3.34 5.01 -22.88
CA THR A 57 3.00 5.99 -21.85
C THR A 57 1.71 6.72 -22.22
N MET A 58 0.97 7.16 -21.21
CA MET A 58 -0.19 8.02 -21.35
C MET A 58 0.05 9.29 -20.56
N GLY A 59 -0.11 10.45 -21.18
CA GLY A 59 0.13 11.71 -20.50
C GLY A 59 0.10 12.94 -21.42
N PRO A 60 0.36 14.13 -20.84
CA PRO A 60 0.49 15.35 -21.62
C PRO A 60 1.70 15.28 -22.56
N PRO A 61 1.86 16.20 -23.52
CA PRO A 61 2.96 16.20 -24.48
C PRO A 61 4.37 15.98 -23.89
N ALA A 62 4.64 16.50 -22.68
CA ALA A 62 5.90 16.33 -21.95
C ALA A 62 6.20 14.86 -21.53
N ALA A 63 5.19 14.00 -21.45
CA ALA A 63 5.37 12.57 -21.15
C ALA A 63 6.19 11.84 -22.22
N ALA A 64 6.28 12.40 -23.44
CA ALA A 64 7.12 11.87 -24.51
C ALA A 64 8.61 11.75 -24.10
N ASP A 65 9.10 12.59 -23.17
CA ASP A 65 10.48 12.51 -22.69
C ASP A 65 10.76 11.19 -21.95
N ALA A 66 9.75 10.60 -21.31
CA ALA A 66 9.90 9.27 -20.72
C ALA A 66 10.16 8.20 -21.78
N LEU A 67 9.44 8.27 -22.91
CA LEU A 67 9.64 7.34 -24.02
C LEU A 67 11.02 7.53 -24.63
N ARG A 68 11.44 8.79 -24.84
CA ARG A 68 12.79 9.10 -25.33
C ARG A 68 13.87 8.55 -24.40
N GLU A 69 13.74 8.72 -23.09
CA GLU A 69 14.68 8.15 -22.12
C GLU A 69 14.75 6.62 -22.25
N MET A 70 13.61 5.93 -22.33
CA MET A 70 13.61 4.46 -22.46
C MET A 70 14.20 3.99 -23.79
N ILE A 71 13.93 4.72 -24.87
CA ILE A 71 14.49 4.47 -26.21
C ILE A 71 16.01 4.67 -26.23
N ALA A 72 16.50 5.75 -25.61
CA ALA A 72 17.93 5.98 -25.42
C ALA A 72 18.58 4.88 -24.56
N CYS A 73 17.81 4.25 -23.67
CA CYS A 73 18.21 3.09 -22.87
C CYS A 73 17.95 1.74 -23.56
N GLY A 74 17.69 1.70 -24.86
CA GLY A 74 17.64 0.46 -25.66
C GLY A 74 16.25 0.01 -26.11
N ALA A 75 15.16 0.69 -25.72
CA ALA A 75 13.86 0.40 -26.32
C ALA A 75 13.83 0.74 -27.82
N HIS A 76 13.05 -0.01 -28.60
CA HIS A 76 13.07 0.09 -30.06
C HIS A 76 12.22 1.27 -30.55
N ARG A 77 11.06 1.49 -29.94
CA ARG A 77 10.15 2.60 -30.25
C ARG A 77 9.19 2.85 -29.10
N GLY A 78 8.51 3.99 -29.15
CA GLY A 78 7.52 4.39 -28.17
C GLY A 78 6.11 4.57 -28.74
N VAL A 79 5.11 4.42 -27.88
CA VAL A 79 3.71 4.69 -28.15
C VAL A 79 3.21 5.66 -27.08
N HIS A 80 2.81 6.84 -27.51
CA HIS A 80 2.36 7.93 -26.65
C HIS A 80 0.88 8.16 -26.82
N LEU A 81 0.10 7.88 -25.78
CA LEU A 81 -1.32 8.23 -25.72
C LEU A 81 -1.43 9.65 -25.18
N SER A 82 -1.82 10.59 -26.04
CA SER A 82 -1.90 12.02 -25.69
C SER A 82 -3.10 12.66 -26.36
N ASP A 83 -4.13 12.92 -25.56
CA ASP A 83 -5.41 13.51 -25.96
C ASP A 83 -6.05 14.15 -24.73
N GLN A 84 -6.84 15.20 -24.93
CA GLN A 84 -7.66 15.80 -23.88
C GLN A 84 -8.70 14.80 -23.34
N ALA A 85 -9.16 13.86 -24.15
CA ALA A 85 -10.08 12.80 -23.75
C ALA A 85 -9.50 11.84 -22.69
N PHE A 86 -8.17 11.80 -22.52
CA PHE A 86 -7.52 11.01 -21.46
C PHE A 86 -7.33 11.82 -20.15
N ALA A 87 -7.70 13.10 -20.13
CA ALA A 87 -7.46 13.94 -18.97
C ALA A 87 -8.35 13.53 -17.78
N GLY A 88 -7.76 13.53 -16.58
CA GLY A 88 -8.46 13.20 -15.34
C GLY A 88 -8.76 11.72 -15.15
N SER A 89 -8.15 10.82 -15.94
CA SER A 89 -8.25 9.38 -15.73
C SER A 89 -7.79 8.95 -14.34
N ASP A 90 -8.57 8.06 -13.72
CA ASP A 90 -8.09 7.20 -12.66
C ASP A 90 -7.33 5.98 -13.21
N THR A 91 -7.03 5.02 -12.35
CA THR A 91 -6.28 3.81 -12.70
C THR A 91 -7.00 2.96 -13.73
N LEU A 92 -8.29 2.68 -13.55
CA LEU A 92 -9.06 1.86 -14.47
C LEU A 92 -9.18 2.51 -15.85
N ALA A 93 -9.54 3.79 -15.93
CA ALA A 93 -9.62 4.51 -17.21
C ALA A 93 -8.24 4.57 -17.91
N THR A 94 -7.15 4.70 -17.15
CA THR A 94 -5.78 4.60 -17.66
C THR A 94 -5.48 3.21 -18.21
N ALA A 95 -5.86 2.16 -17.48
CA ALA A 95 -5.66 0.77 -17.89
C ALA A 95 -6.44 0.41 -19.15
N VAL A 96 -7.68 0.91 -19.29
CA VAL A 96 -8.50 0.76 -20.51
C VAL A 96 -7.78 1.32 -21.73
N ALA A 97 -7.29 2.57 -21.64
CA ALA A 97 -6.58 3.21 -22.74
C ALA A 97 -5.28 2.47 -23.11
N LEU A 98 -4.47 2.11 -22.11
CA LEU A 98 -3.21 1.39 -22.31
C LEU A 98 -3.43 -0.01 -22.88
N ALA A 99 -4.42 -0.75 -22.38
CA ALA A 99 -4.77 -2.07 -22.89
C ALA A 99 -5.21 -1.99 -24.35
N ALA A 100 -6.01 -0.99 -24.73
CA ALA A 100 -6.41 -0.78 -26.12
C ALA A 100 -5.21 -0.50 -27.04
N ALA A 101 -4.27 0.34 -26.60
CA ALA A 101 -3.05 0.60 -27.35
C ALA A 101 -2.16 -0.65 -27.48
N ILE A 102 -2.03 -1.46 -26.42
CA ILE A 102 -1.28 -2.71 -26.45
C ILE A 102 -1.92 -3.71 -27.41
N ARG A 103 -3.25 -3.86 -27.41
CA ARG A 103 -3.95 -4.74 -28.38
C ARG A 103 -3.70 -4.29 -29.82
N ARG A 104 -3.73 -2.98 -30.08
CA ARG A 104 -3.51 -2.39 -31.40
C ARG A 104 -2.09 -2.64 -31.93
N GLU A 105 -1.09 -2.59 -31.06
CA GLU A 105 0.33 -2.68 -31.43
C GLU A 105 0.92 -4.11 -31.31
N GLY A 106 0.16 -5.01 -30.69
CA GLY A 106 0.52 -6.39 -30.44
C GLY A 106 0.47 -7.30 -31.69
N PRO A 107 0.56 -8.63 -31.50
CA PRO A 107 0.68 -9.31 -30.21
C PRO A 107 2.04 -9.12 -29.54
N PHE A 108 2.05 -9.18 -28.21
CA PHE A 108 3.26 -9.17 -27.37
C PHE A 108 3.33 -10.47 -26.57
N ASP A 109 4.55 -10.97 -26.36
CA ASP A 109 4.81 -12.17 -25.57
C ASP A 109 4.85 -11.83 -24.07
N LEU A 110 5.25 -10.61 -23.72
CA LEU A 110 5.42 -10.16 -22.35
C LEU A 110 5.01 -8.69 -22.20
N VAL A 111 4.25 -8.38 -21.16
CA VAL A 111 3.99 -7.00 -20.72
C VAL A 111 4.72 -6.78 -19.41
N LEU A 112 5.69 -5.86 -19.39
CA LEU A 112 6.40 -5.44 -18.18
C LEU A 112 5.96 -4.06 -17.72
N ALA A 113 5.81 -3.88 -16.41
CA ALA A 113 5.53 -2.59 -15.80
C ALA A 113 6.39 -2.38 -14.55
N GLY A 114 6.43 -1.14 -14.05
CA GLY A 114 6.91 -0.92 -12.68
C GLY A 114 5.91 -1.46 -11.64
N LEU A 115 6.41 -1.84 -10.46
CA LEU A 115 5.58 -2.34 -9.35
C LEU A 115 4.47 -1.35 -8.94
N ASN A 116 4.87 -0.14 -8.58
CA ASN A 116 4.01 0.94 -8.11
C ASN A 116 4.66 2.28 -8.51
N SER A 117 3.92 3.39 -8.39
CA SER A 117 4.48 4.72 -8.59
C SER A 117 4.89 5.33 -7.25
N LEU A 118 6.12 5.84 -7.17
CA LEU A 118 6.68 6.34 -5.90
C LEU A 118 6.02 7.61 -5.36
N ASP A 119 5.24 8.31 -6.18
CA ASP A 119 4.54 9.55 -5.84
C ASP A 119 3.28 9.33 -4.98
N SER A 120 2.63 8.18 -5.14
CA SER A 120 1.29 7.90 -4.61
C SER A 120 1.08 6.45 -4.21
N ASP A 121 2.03 5.55 -4.48
CA ASP A 121 1.96 4.14 -4.11
C ASP A 121 0.68 3.40 -4.58
N THR A 122 0.17 3.69 -5.77
CA THR A 122 -1.12 3.16 -6.22
C THR A 122 -1.04 1.69 -6.66
N GLY A 123 -0.13 1.32 -7.59
CA GLY A 123 0.21 -0.07 -7.91
C GLY A 123 -0.84 -0.91 -8.67
N GLN A 124 -1.92 -0.31 -9.19
CA GLN A 124 -3.07 -1.05 -9.74
C GLN A 124 -3.00 -1.30 -11.27
N VAL A 125 -2.59 -0.26 -12.03
CA VAL A 125 -2.63 -0.25 -13.50
C VAL A 125 -2.04 -1.51 -14.16
N PRO A 126 -0.90 -2.09 -13.71
CA PRO A 126 -0.37 -3.30 -14.34
C PRO A 126 -1.32 -4.50 -14.28
N ALA A 127 -1.98 -4.71 -13.13
CA ALA A 127 -2.92 -5.81 -12.94
C ALA A 127 -4.23 -5.56 -13.72
N GLU A 128 -4.73 -4.33 -13.72
CA GLU A 128 -5.91 -3.94 -14.50
C GLU A 128 -5.68 -4.10 -16.00
N VAL A 129 -4.51 -3.66 -16.52
CA VAL A 129 -4.12 -3.87 -17.93
C VAL A 129 -4.06 -5.36 -18.25
N ALA A 130 -3.48 -6.17 -17.37
CA ALA A 130 -3.40 -7.62 -17.59
C ALA A 130 -4.78 -8.28 -17.67
N GLU A 131 -5.67 -7.96 -16.74
CA GLU A 131 -7.05 -8.47 -16.74
C GLU A 131 -7.79 -8.06 -18.02
N LEU A 132 -7.69 -6.79 -18.42
CA LEU A 132 -8.31 -6.29 -19.66
C LEU A 132 -7.74 -6.96 -20.91
N LEU A 133 -6.45 -7.30 -20.93
CA LEU A 133 -5.81 -8.04 -22.02
C LEU A 133 -6.09 -9.55 -21.98
N GLY A 134 -6.72 -10.06 -20.91
CA GLY A 134 -6.90 -11.49 -20.68
C GLY A 134 -5.58 -12.24 -20.40
N LEU A 135 -4.56 -11.54 -19.91
CA LEU A 135 -3.24 -12.09 -19.57
C LEU A 135 -3.16 -12.48 -18.09
N PRO A 136 -2.40 -13.53 -17.73
CA PRO A 136 -2.09 -13.78 -16.33
C PRO A 136 -1.16 -12.70 -15.78
N PHE A 137 -1.20 -12.47 -14.46
CA PHE A 137 -0.43 -11.41 -13.81
C PHE A 137 0.16 -11.83 -12.47
N SER A 138 1.43 -11.46 -12.27
CA SER A 138 2.10 -11.50 -10.96
C SER A 138 2.89 -10.21 -10.73
N ALA A 139 2.83 -9.72 -9.49
CA ALA A 139 3.54 -8.51 -9.10
C ALA A 139 4.87 -8.81 -8.41
N GLY A 140 5.78 -7.84 -8.43
CA GLY A 140 6.97 -7.85 -7.57
C GLY A 140 8.08 -8.79 -8.04
N VAL A 141 8.27 -8.94 -9.34
CA VAL A 141 9.32 -9.79 -9.90
C VAL A 141 10.70 -9.28 -9.51
N ARG A 142 11.42 -10.10 -8.76
CA ARG A 142 12.78 -9.90 -8.24
C ARG A 142 13.83 -10.53 -9.13
N ASP A 143 13.52 -11.72 -9.67
CA ASP A 143 14.34 -12.48 -10.61
C ASP A 143 13.40 -13.04 -11.67
N LEU A 144 13.81 -13.02 -12.94
CA LEU A 144 13.02 -13.47 -14.07
C LEU A 144 13.89 -14.25 -15.05
N ASP A 145 13.49 -15.48 -15.32
CA ASP A 145 14.06 -16.35 -16.34
C ASP A 145 12.96 -16.75 -17.33
N VAL A 146 13.30 -16.78 -18.61
CA VAL A 146 12.39 -17.21 -19.68
C VAL A 146 13.12 -18.22 -20.55
N ASP A 147 12.54 -19.41 -20.65
CA ASP A 147 13.01 -20.48 -21.52
C ASP A 147 11.91 -20.87 -22.52
N GLY A 148 12.15 -20.58 -23.80
CA GLY A 148 11.18 -20.80 -24.86
C GLY A 148 9.87 -20.04 -24.64
N CYS A 149 8.79 -20.78 -24.34
CA CYS A 149 7.45 -20.24 -24.08
C CYS A 149 7.08 -20.22 -22.59
N ALA A 150 7.97 -20.68 -21.70
CA ALA A 150 7.72 -20.74 -20.26
C ALA A 150 8.58 -19.70 -19.54
N PHE A 151 8.12 -19.29 -18.36
CA PHE A 151 8.91 -18.43 -17.47
C PHE A 151 8.96 -19.00 -16.06
N THR A 152 10.02 -18.62 -15.34
CA THR A 152 10.13 -18.76 -13.90
C THR A 152 10.46 -17.40 -13.31
N ALA A 153 9.71 -16.97 -12.31
CA ALA A 153 9.91 -15.70 -11.64
C ALA A 153 9.97 -15.88 -10.14
N ARG A 154 10.97 -15.27 -9.49
CA ARG A 154 10.98 -15.10 -8.04
C ARG A 154 10.35 -13.75 -7.73
N LEU A 155 9.29 -13.75 -6.93
CA LEU A 155 8.49 -12.60 -6.55
C LEU A 155 8.87 -12.19 -5.13
N GLU A 156 9.01 -10.89 -4.88
CA GLU A 156 9.09 -10.31 -3.54
C GLU A 156 7.67 -10.17 -2.96
N THR A 157 7.41 -10.80 -1.82
CA THR A 157 6.17 -10.68 -1.04
C THR A 157 6.36 -9.69 0.12
N ASP A 158 5.34 -9.55 0.95
CA ASP A 158 5.41 -8.74 2.17
C ASP A 158 6.27 -9.38 3.28
N ASP A 159 6.44 -10.71 3.24
CA ASP A 159 7.05 -11.56 4.27
C ASP A 159 8.18 -12.47 3.74
N GLY A 160 8.64 -12.25 2.50
CA GLY A 160 9.69 -13.05 1.89
C GLY A 160 9.61 -13.12 0.36
N TYR A 161 9.66 -14.33 -0.18
CA TYR A 161 9.64 -14.59 -1.61
C TYR A 161 8.73 -15.76 -2.00
N ARG A 162 8.18 -15.69 -3.22
CA ARG A 162 7.48 -16.79 -3.89
C ARG A 162 8.12 -17.04 -5.24
N THR A 163 8.43 -18.29 -5.56
CA THR A 163 8.82 -18.67 -6.93
C THR A 163 7.60 -19.17 -7.66
N VAL A 164 7.32 -18.57 -8.83
CA VAL A 164 6.19 -18.91 -9.68
C VAL A 164 6.65 -19.30 -11.08
N THR A 165 5.84 -20.09 -11.77
CA THR A 165 6.02 -20.47 -13.18
C THR A 165 4.73 -20.34 -13.96
N GLY A 166 4.83 -20.17 -15.28
CA GLY A 166 3.71 -20.13 -16.20
C GLY A 166 4.18 -20.01 -17.65
N ASP A 167 3.23 -19.87 -18.56
CA ASP A 167 3.48 -19.75 -19.99
C ASP A 167 3.29 -18.31 -20.48
N LEU A 168 3.97 -17.97 -21.59
CA LEU A 168 3.74 -16.75 -22.35
C LEU A 168 2.45 -16.90 -23.21
N PRO A 169 1.68 -15.82 -23.44
CA PRO A 169 1.95 -14.46 -23.02
C PRO A 169 1.56 -14.17 -21.56
N VAL A 170 2.33 -13.29 -20.90
CA VAL A 170 2.15 -12.95 -19.48
C VAL A 170 2.37 -11.46 -19.22
N ALA A 171 1.77 -10.93 -18.17
CA ALA A 171 2.05 -9.59 -17.66
C ALA A 171 2.73 -9.68 -16.28
N LEU A 172 3.78 -8.89 -16.05
CA LEU A 172 4.56 -8.91 -14.83
C LEU A 172 4.94 -7.48 -14.38
N SER A 173 5.08 -7.24 -13.07
CA SER A 173 5.61 -5.97 -12.57
C SER A 173 6.98 -6.13 -11.90
N ALA A 174 7.87 -5.18 -12.15
CA ALA A 174 9.27 -5.21 -11.70
C ALA A 174 9.40 -4.70 -10.26
N ALA A 175 9.96 -5.53 -9.37
CA ALA A 175 10.37 -5.12 -8.02
C ALA A 175 11.63 -4.24 -8.05
N GLU A 176 11.99 -3.69 -6.88
CA GLU A 176 13.05 -2.69 -6.78
C GLU A 176 14.41 -3.23 -7.25
N ARG A 177 14.67 -4.52 -7.15
CA ARG A 177 16.01 -5.04 -7.41
C ARG A 177 16.10 -5.93 -8.65
N LEU A 178 15.04 -6.05 -9.46
CA LEU A 178 14.96 -6.91 -10.65
C LEU A 178 16.24 -6.89 -11.51
N THR A 179 16.71 -5.68 -11.81
CA THR A 179 17.97 -5.42 -12.50
C THR A 179 18.40 -3.98 -12.18
N ALA A 180 19.63 -3.59 -12.50
CA ALA A 180 20.06 -2.19 -12.37
C ALA A 180 19.16 -1.28 -13.23
N PRO A 181 18.75 -0.10 -12.74
CA PRO A 181 17.92 0.80 -13.52
C PRO A 181 18.75 1.40 -14.66
N SER A 182 18.18 1.51 -15.85
CA SER A 182 18.77 2.28 -16.94
C SER A 182 18.26 3.72 -16.90
N LYS A 183 19.17 4.70 -17.03
CA LYS A 183 18.86 6.13 -17.07
C LYS A 183 19.76 6.80 -18.11
N ALA A 184 19.16 7.47 -19.07
CA ALA A 184 19.87 8.34 -20.00
C ALA A 184 19.76 9.79 -19.52
N PRO A 185 20.82 10.60 -19.65
CA PRO A 185 20.73 12.01 -19.32
C PRO A 185 19.95 12.79 -20.40
N PRO A 186 19.37 13.97 -20.08
CA PRO A 186 18.53 14.73 -21.00
C PRO A 186 19.15 15.04 -22.35
N GLU A 187 20.43 15.38 -22.37
CA GLU A 187 21.18 15.65 -23.59
C GLU A 187 21.23 14.44 -24.54
N VAL A 188 21.25 13.22 -24.00
CA VAL A 188 21.28 11.99 -24.81
C VAL A 188 19.90 11.66 -25.34
N TYR A 189 18.87 11.69 -24.48
CA TYR A 189 17.53 11.32 -24.94
C TYR A 189 16.85 12.40 -25.78
N ALA A 190 17.31 13.66 -25.72
CA ALA A 190 16.85 14.72 -26.62
C ALA A 190 17.20 14.45 -28.09
N GLU A 191 18.22 13.62 -28.37
CA GLU A 191 18.62 13.22 -29.73
C GLU A 191 17.74 12.10 -30.32
N VAL A 192 16.83 11.51 -29.54
CA VAL A 192 15.92 10.47 -30.03
C VAL A 192 14.94 11.08 -31.03
N ALA A 193 15.00 10.57 -32.27
CA ALA A 193 14.15 11.02 -33.36
C ALA A 193 12.65 10.81 -33.07
N ASP A 194 11.84 11.82 -33.40
CA ASP A 194 10.40 11.85 -33.12
C ASP A 194 9.60 10.78 -33.88
N ASP A 195 10.11 10.31 -35.03
CA ASP A 195 9.52 9.24 -35.83
C ASP A 195 9.58 7.86 -35.13
N ARG A 196 10.40 7.72 -34.09
CA ARG A 196 10.42 6.55 -33.20
C ARG A 196 9.30 6.56 -32.17
N ILE A 197 8.47 7.61 -32.11
CA ILE A 197 7.34 7.73 -31.19
C ILE A 197 6.04 7.83 -31.99
N LEU A 198 5.23 6.77 -31.92
CA LEU A 198 3.87 6.79 -32.44
C LEU A 198 2.95 7.52 -31.45
N ARG A 199 2.28 8.59 -31.90
CA ARG A 199 1.31 9.33 -31.08
C ARG A 199 -0.10 8.85 -31.41
N LEU A 200 -0.85 8.47 -30.38
CA LEU A 200 -2.22 8.01 -30.47
C LEU A 200 -3.15 8.94 -29.68
N THR A 201 -4.28 9.24 -30.30
CA THR A 201 -5.40 9.99 -29.75
C THR A 201 -6.53 9.04 -29.33
N ALA A 202 -7.57 9.54 -28.68
CA ALA A 202 -8.72 8.70 -28.35
C ALA A 202 -9.40 8.11 -29.60
N ALA A 203 -9.37 8.84 -30.73
CA ALA A 203 -9.93 8.37 -32.00
C ALA A 203 -9.16 7.20 -32.63
N ASP A 204 -7.91 6.96 -32.21
CA ASP A 204 -7.09 5.85 -32.70
C ASP A 204 -7.30 4.55 -31.90
N LEU A 205 -8.06 4.61 -30.80
CA LEU A 205 -8.34 3.48 -29.92
C LEU A 205 -9.75 2.95 -30.16
N ASP A 206 -9.89 1.62 -30.20
CA ASP A 206 -11.20 0.95 -30.26
C ASP A 206 -11.85 0.91 -28.87
N VAL A 207 -12.11 2.09 -28.30
CA VAL A 207 -12.70 2.29 -26.98
C VAL A 207 -13.68 3.47 -27.03
N PRO A 208 -14.91 3.31 -26.53
CA PRO A 208 -15.85 4.43 -26.39
C PRO A 208 -15.27 5.54 -25.52
N VAL A 209 -15.42 6.80 -25.94
CA VAL A 209 -14.86 7.97 -25.24
C VAL A 209 -15.37 8.07 -23.81
N GLU A 210 -16.57 7.56 -23.53
CA GLU A 210 -17.20 7.53 -22.21
C GLU A 210 -16.44 6.63 -21.22
N GLN A 211 -15.60 5.71 -21.71
CA GLN A 211 -14.73 4.84 -20.90
C GLN A 211 -13.31 5.40 -20.75
N LEU A 212 -13.05 6.62 -21.25
CA LEU A 212 -11.76 7.28 -21.20
C LEU A 212 -11.83 8.53 -20.29
N GLY A 213 -10.67 8.94 -19.77
CA GLY A 213 -10.54 10.16 -19.00
C GLY A 213 -11.40 10.18 -17.74
N ALA A 214 -11.72 11.40 -17.28
CA ALA A 214 -12.61 11.62 -16.14
C ALA A 214 -14.03 11.05 -16.35
N SER A 215 -14.49 10.87 -17.59
CA SER A 215 -15.79 10.26 -17.88
C SER A 215 -15.79 8.77 -17.55
N GLY A 216 -14.75 8.06 -17.97
CA GLY A 216 -14.60 6.63 -17.73
C GLY A 216 -14.09 6.25 -16.35
N SER A 217 -13.67 7.23 -15.56
CA SER A 217 -13.09 6.99 -14.24
C SER A 217 -14.16 6.66 -13.22
N PRO A 218 -14.25 5.45 -12.66
CA PRO A 218 -15.17 5.17 -11.56
C PRO A 218 -14.82 5.87 -10.24
N THR A 219 -13.67 6.55 -10.14
CA THR A 219 -13.31 7.37 -8.97
C THR A 219 -13.12 8.85 -9.32
N SER A 220 -13.14 9.71 -8.31
CA SER A 220 -12.83 11.13 -8.44
C SER A 220 -11.99 11.64 -7.27
N VAL A 221 -11.12 12.60 -7.56
CA VAL A 221 -10.19 13.19 -6.60
C VAL A 221 -10.82 14.44 -6.00
N GLY A 222 -11.02 14.46 -4.69
CA GLY A 222 -11.48 15.65 -3.97
C GLY A 222 -10.36 16.65 -3.67
N PRO A 223 -10.67 17.76 -2.99
CA PRO A 223 -9.69 18.79 -2.64
C PRO A 223 -8.59 18.28 -1.72
N VAL A 224 -7.36 18.73 -1.97
CA VAL A 224 -6.16 18.27 -1.26
C VAL A 224 -6.10 18.84 0.15
N ARG A 225 -5.85 17.99 1.14
CA ARG A 225 -5.50 18.39 2.51
C ARG A 225 -3.99 18.34 2.69
N VAL A 226 -3.39 19.47 3.06
CA VAL A 226 -2.01 19.45 3.58
C VAL A 226 -2.09 18.89 4.98
N LEU A 227 -1.54 17.69 5.19
CA LEU A 227 -1.37 17.22 6.54
C LEU A 227 -0.07 17.82 7.09
N THR A 228 -0.18 18.81 7.95
CA THR A 228 0.84 19.06 8.96
C THR A 228 0.44 18.23 10.19
N ALA A 229 1.11 17.10 10.41
CA ALA A 229 1.04 16.45 11.70
C ALA A 229 1.91 17.34 12.59
N THR A 230 1.29 18.23 13.34
CA THR A 230 2.00 19.05 14.32
C THR A 230 2.37 18.12 15.46
N ARG A 231 3.62 17.66 15.45
CA ARG A 231 4.21 16.95 16.58
C ARG A 231 4.53 17.95 17.67
N ARG A 232 4.45 17.53 18.94
CA ARG A 232 4.69 18.43 20.06
C ARG A 232 6.12 18.98 20.09
N ALA A 233 7.08 18.22 19.53
CA ALA A 233 8.49 18.59 19.38
C ALA A 233 9.12 19.07 20.71
N LEU A 234 8.74 18.45 21.83
CA LEU A 234 9.24 18.80 23.15
C LEU A 234 10.62 18.18 23.38
N ARG A 235 11.48 18.90 24.11
CA ARG A 235 12.79 18.41 24.54
C ARG A 235 12.77 18.17 26.04
N ALA A 236 12.89 16.92 26.45
CA ALA A 236 13.04 16.59 27.86
C ALA A 236 14.48 16.87 28.31
N ALA A 237 14.65 17.48 29.48
CA ALA A 237 15.96 17.75 30.08
C ALA A 237 16.54 16.53 30.80
N SER A 238 15.72 15.52 31.09
CA SER A 238 16.14 14.29 31.76
C SER A 238 15.31 13.08 31.33
N VAL A 239 15.81 11.88 31.62
CA VAL A 239 15.09 10.61 31.37
C VAL A 239 13.77 10.56 32.14
N ALA A 240 13.77 10.95 33.42
CA ALA A 240 12.56 10.94 34.24
C ALA A 240 11.47 11.86 33.65
N GLU A 241 11.84 13.08 33.25
CA GLU A 241 10.93 14.02 32.59
C GLU A 241 10.40 13.46 31.26
N ALA A 242 11.25 12.78 30.47
CA ALA A 242 10.79 12.15 29.24
C ALA A 242 9.72 11.08 29.51
N VAL A 243 9.90 10.26 30.55
CA VAL A 243 8.92 9.23 30.93
C VAL A 243 7.64 9.86 31.49
N ASP A 244 7.72 10.95 32.26
CA ASP A 244 6.56 11.72 32.71
C ASP A 244 5.73 12.22 31.50
N MET A 245 6.39 12.77 30.48
CA MET A 245 5.72 13.21 29.25
C MET A 245 5.07 12.04 28.50
N LEU A 246 5.72 10.88 28.44
CA LEU A 246 5.14 9.68 27.82
C LEU A 246 3.86 9.25 28.56
N GLU A 247 3.87 9.28 29.90
CA GLU A 247 2.68 8.98 30.71
C GLU A 247 1.55 9.97 30.46
N GLU A 248 1.86 11.27 30.45
CA GLU A 248 0.90 12.35 30.18
C GLU A 248 0.27 12.22 28.79
N PHE A 249 1.04 11.81 27.78
CA PHE A 249 0.56 11.65 26.42
C PHE A 249 -0.15 10.31 26.18
N GLY A 250 -0.37 9.51 27.23
CA GLY A 250 -1.08 8.25 27.13
C GLY A 250 -0.30 7.17 26.41
N ALA A 251 1.04 7.18 26.52
CA ALA A 251 1.89 6.14 25.93
C ALA A 251 1.74 4.77 26.64
N PHE A 252 1.22 4.75 27.88
CA PHE A 252 1.07 3.51 28.69
C PHE A 252 -0.36 3.01 29.07
N VAL A 253 -1.42 3.84 29.02
CA VAL A 253 -2.86 3.40 29.11
C VAL A 253 -3.65 3.36 27.78
N ASP A 254 -4.50 2.36 27.55
CA ASP A 254 -5.37 2.33 26.35
C ASP A 254 -6.30 3.55 26.33
N ALA A 255 -6.59 4.09 25.15
CA ALA A 255 -7.43 5.27 25.03
C ALA A 255 -8.83 4.98 25.63
N PRO A 256 -9.38 5.86 26.48
CA PRO A 256 -10.72 5.65 27.02
C PRO A 256 -11.74 5.66 25.89
N GLU A 257 -12.77 4.81 26.04
CA GLU A 257 -13.96 4.78 25.18
C GLU A 257 -14.50 6.21 24.99
N THR A 258 -14.59 6.66 23.74
CA THR A 258 -15.61 7.68 23.43
C THR A 258 -16.94 6.96 23.55
N ASP A 259 -17.66 7.24 24.63
CA ASP A 259 -19.03 6.80 24.84
C ASP A 259 -19.90 7.50 23.78
N ASP A 260 -19.93 6.96 22.56
CA ASP A 260 -20.75 7.43 21.44
C ASP A 260 -22.23 6.99 21.61
N SER A 261 -22.72 7.01 22.86
CA SER A 261 -24.10 6.68 23.21
C SER A 261 -25.03 7.90 23.25
N ASP A 262 -24.54 9.09 22.90
CA ASP A 262 -25.41 10.23 22.63
C ASP A 262 -25.73 10.30 21.13
N ASP A 263 -27.04 10.27 20.82
CA ASP A 263 -27.72 10.37 19.51
C ASP A 263 -27.15 11.46 18.56
N ALA A 264 -25.96 11.23 18.02
CA ALA A 264 -25.41 11.94 16.88
C ALA A 264 -25.15 10.89 15.80
N ALA A 265 -26.11 10.75 14.87
CA ALA A 265 -25.84 10.10 13.59
C ALA A 265 -24.50 10.64 13.08
N ALA A 266 -23.49 9.77 12.96
CA ALA A 266 -22.11 10.13 12.66
C ALA A 266 -22.05 11.11 11.50
N GLU A 267 -21.99 12.41 11.82
CA GLU A 267 -21.80 13.46 10.84
C GLU A 267 -20.37 13.30 10.35
N ALA A 268 -20.20 13.12 9.03
CA ALA A 268 -18.91 13.24 8.39
C ALA A 268 -18.18 14.44 8.98
N SER A 269 -16.89 14.30 9.30
CA SER A 269 -16.09 15.38 9.91
C SER A 269 -16.44 16.72 9.26
N PRO A 270 -16.68 17.81 10.01
CA PRO A 270 -17.09 19.10 9.44
C PRO A 270 -16.17 19.58 8.31
N ALA A 271 -14.90 19.15 8.33
CA ALA A 271 -13.95 19.35 7.25
C ALA A 271 -14.29 18.55 5.97
N SER A 272 -14.66 17.28 6.09
CA SER A 272 -15.07 16.42 4.98
C SER A 272 -16.40 16.86 4.35
N ALA A 273 -17.37 17.27 5.19
CA ALA A 273 -18.65 17.79 4.72
C ALA A 273 -18.53 19.13 3.95
N ALA A 274 -17.60 20.00 4.36
CA ALA A 274 -17.34 21.27 3.68
C ALA A 274 -16.55 21.13 2.37
N LEU A 275 -15.80 20.03 2.19
CA LEU A 275 -14.93 19.78 1.03
C LEU A 275 -15.65 19.09 -0.14
N LEU A 276 -16.78 18.44 0.14
CA LEU A 276 -17.61 17.75 -0.84
C LEU A 276 -18.85 18.61 -1.11
N GLU A 277 -18.80 19.47 -2.12
CA GLU A 277 -20.02 20.17 -2.55
C GLU A 277 -21.10 19.13 -2.85
N ALA A 278 -22.28 19.29 -2.23
CA ALA A 278 -23.41 18.35 -2.19
C ALA A 278 -24.11 18.10 -3.55
N GLY A 279 -23.39 18.16 -4.67
CA GLY A 279 -23.98 18.08 -6.02
C GLY A 279 -23.13 17.41 -7.10
N THR A 280 -21.93 16.89 -6.82
CA THR A 280 -21.04 16.31 -7.88
C THR A 280 -20.70 14.84 -7.71
N ASP A 281 -20.92 14.25 -6.53
CA ASP A 281 -20.59 12.88 -6.16
C ASP A 281 -21.73 11.88 -6.42
N GLY A 282 -22.97 12.37 -6.54
CA GLY A 282 -24.16 11.60 -6.90
C GLY A 282 -24.62 10.66 -5.79
N ALA A 283 -25.91 10.72 -5.43
CA ALA A 283 -26.47 9.89 -4.35
C ALA A 283 -26.10 8.40 -4.50
N CYS A 284 -25.62 7.79 -3.42
CA CYS A 284 -25.37 6.35 -3.38
C CYS A 284 -26.67 5.61 -3.07
N ALA A 285 -27.45 5.26 -4.09
CA ALA A 285 -28.47 4.23 -3.90
C ALA A 285 -27.73 2.88 -3.73
N THR A 286 -27.92 2.22 -2.59
CA THR A 286 -27.40 0.87 -2.37
C THR A 286 -27.95 -0.05 -3.47
N ALA A 287 -27.10 -0.49 -4.40
CA ALA A 287 -27.51 -1.28 -5.56
C ALA A 287 -27.82 -2.75 -5.18
N GLY A 288 -27.31 -3.22 -4.04
CA GLY A 288 -27.55 -4.55 -3.50
C GLY A 288 -27.49 -4.58 -1.98
N GLU A 289 -26.65 -5.44 -1.42
CA GLU A 289 -26.53 -5.62 0.03
C GLU A 289 -26.05 -4.32 0.72
N ARG A 290 -26.71 -3.96 1.83
CA ARG A 290 -26.15 -3.02 2.81
C ARG A 290 -25.07 -3.72 3.62
N SER A 291 -24.03 -4.16 2.93
CA SER A 291 -22.91 -4.88 3.53
C SER A 291 -21.59 -4.29 3.13
N VAL A 292 -20.66 -4.27 4.09
CA VAL A 292 -19.25 -3.98 3.84
C VAL A 292 -18.49 -5.29 3.88
N TRP A 293 -17.87 -5.66 2.76
CA TRP A 293 -17.06 -6.86 2.66
C TRP A 293 -15.60 -6.55 2.96
N CYS A 294 -14.94 -7.42 3.72
CA CYS A 294 -13.52 -7.31 4.06
C CYS A 294 -12.79 -8.54 3.53
N PHE A 295 -12.00 -8.39 2.47
CA PHE A 295 -11.12 -9.45 1.99
C PHE A 295 -9.74 -9.39 2.64
N PHE A 296 -9.33 -10.48 3.26
CA PHE A 296 -8.00 -10.63 3.86
C PHE A 296 -7.52 -12.08 3.80
N THR A 297 -6.20 -12.24 3.72
CA THR A 297 -5.52 -13.54 3.78
C THR A 297 -4.71 -13.70 5.07
N GLU A 298 -4.46 -12.59 5.78
CA GLU A 298 -3.85 -12.56 7.10
C GLU A 298 -4.89 -12.15 8.17
N PRO A 299 -5.29 -13.06 9.08
CA PRO A 299 -6.31 -12.78 10.09
C PRO A 299 -6.09 -11.50 10.91
N PRO A 300 -4.85 -11.17 11.33
CA PRO A 300 -4.64 -9.93 12.07
C PRO A 300 -4.87 -8.65 11.27
N VAL A 301 -4.53 -8.64 9.98
CA VAL A 301 -4.86 -7.52 9.08
C VAL A 301 -6.37 -7.48 8.84
N GLY A 302 -7.01 -8.66 8.78
CA GLY A 302 -8.45 -8.81 8.77
C GLY A 302 -9.13 -8.13 9.96
N ALA A 303 -8.60 -8.26 11.18
CA ALA A 303 -9.19 -7.66 12.37
C ALA A 303 -9.25 -6.12 12.31
N GLU A 304 -8.18 -5.48 11.81
CA GLU A 304 -8.16 -4.02 11.57
C GLU A 304 -9.25 -3.60 10.58
N LEU A 305 -9.37 -4.34 9.46
CA LEU A 305 -10.37 -4.06 8.42
C LEU A 305 -11.80 -4.26 8.94
N LEU A 306 -12.04 -5.31 9.73
CA LEU A 306 -13.36 -5.65 10.25
C LEU A 306 -13.84 -4.61 11.27
N GLY A 307 -12.95 -4.12 12.14
CA GLY A 307 -13.29 -3.07 13.09
C GLY A 307 -13.72 -1.78 12.40
N GLU A 308 -12.99 -1.35 11.37
CA GLU A 308 -13.36 -0.17 10.57
C GLU A 308 -14.62 -0.40 9.73
N ALA A 309 -14.81 -1.61 9.20
CA ALA A 309 -16.01 -1.96 8.46
C ALA A 309 -17.27 -1.98 9.34
N ALA A 310 -17.15 -2.27 10.64
CA ALA A 310 -18.26 -2.24 11.58
C ALA A 310 -18.84 -0.82 11.74
N GLU A 311 -17.97 0.21 11.81
CA GLU A 311 -18.38 1.62 11.83
C GLU A 311 -19.14 2.02 10.56
N LEU A 312 -18.59 1.66 9.41
CA LEU A 312 -19.22 1.91 8.11
C LEU A 312 -20.56 1.18 8.00
N ALA A 313 -20.63 -0.07 8.44
CA ALA A 313 -21.83 -0.87 8.43
C ALA A 313 -22.90 -0.32 9.39
N ALA A 314 -22.51 0.17 10.57
CA ALA A 314 -23.42 0.81 11.52
C ALA A 314 -24.08 2.06 10.90
N TRP A 315 -23.30 2.91 10.24
CA TRP A 315 -23.82 4.06 9.49
C TRP A 315 -24.83 3.64 8.41
N LEU A 316 -24.56 2.53 7.70
CA LEU A 316 -25.44 1.98 6.68
C LEU A 316 -26.71 1.29 7.24
N SER A 317 -26.78 1.08 8.55
CA SER A 317 -27.70 0.12 9.16
C SER A 317 -27.62 -1.26 8.46
N GLY A 318 -26.38 -1.73 8.29
CA GLY A 318 -25.98 -2.89 7.49
C GLY A 318 -25.21 -3.95 8.27
N THR A 319 -24.47 -4.79 7.55
CA THR A 319 -23.69 -5.92 8.11
C THR A 319 -22.27 -6.01 7.56
N VAL A 320 -21.33 -6.49 8.37
CA VAL A 320 -19.95 -6.78 7.93
C VAL A 320 -19.82 -8.23 7.48
N THR A 321 -19.24 -8.43 6.30
CA THR A 321 -18.94 -9.76 5.75
C THR A 321 -17.43 -9.95 5.67
N ALA A 322 -16.88 -10.87 6.46
CA ALA A 322 -15.50 -11.32 6.28
C ALA A 322 -15.40 -12.22 5.05
N VAL A 323 -14.37 -12.02 4.22
CA VAL A 323 -14.05 -12.90 3.09
C VAL A 323 -12.59 -13.30 3.19
N THR A 324 -12.30 -14.61 3.25
CA THR A 324 -10.92 -15.07 3.45
C THR A 324 -10.63 -16.39 2.75
N THR A 325 -9.34 -16.73 2.62
CA THR A 325 -8.84 -18.03 2.16
C THR A 325 -8.35 -18.91 3.31
N VAL A 326 -8.40 -18.43 4.55
CA VAL A 326 -7.95 -19.16 5.75
C VAL A 326 -8.92 -20.30 6.03
N ALA A 327 -8.53 -21.52 5.64
CA ALA A 327 -9.39 -22.69 5.71
C ALA A 327 -9.54 -23.25 7.13
N ASP A 328 -8.46 -23.26 7.92
CA ASP A 328 -8.50 -23.76 9.29
C ASP A 328 -9.33 -22.84 10.18
N ALA A 329 -10.37 -23.39 10.81
CA ALA A 329 -11.26 -22.65 11.70
C ALA A 329 -10.52 -22.07 12.91
N ALA A 330 -9.46 -22.73 13.39
CA ALA A 330 -8.66 -22.24 14.51
C ALA A 330 -7.93 -20.93 14.16
N ASP A 331 -7.40 -20.85 12.94
CA ASP A 331 -6.64 -19.70 12.44
C ASP A 331 -7.52 -18.48 12.09
N ARG A 332 -8.85 -18.68 12.04
CA ARG A 332 -9.85 -17.62 11.84
C ARG A 332 -10.80 -17.45 13.02
N SER A 333 -10.36 -17.80 14.22
CA SER A 333 -11.07 -17.47 15.45
C SER A 333 -10.99 -15.97 15.74
N GLY A 334 -11.98 -15.42 16.43
CA GLY A 334 -12.07 -14.01 16.79
C GLY A 334 -12.67 -13.10 15.73
N LEU A 335 -13.15 -13.61 14.58
CA LEU A 335 -13.71 -12.76 13.53
C LEU A 335 -15.01 -12.10 13.95
N GLY A 336 -15.87 -12.83 14.67
CA GLY A 336 -17.08 -12.26 15.27
C GLY A 336 -16.75 -11.10 16.21
N ALA A 337 -15.80 -11.32 17.11
CA ALA A 337 -15.31 -10.31 18.04
C ALA A 337 -14.67 -9.11 17.33
N ALA A 338 -13.97 -9.33 16.20
CA ALA A 338 -13.34 -8.26 15.42
C ALA A 338 -14.33 -7.42 14.58
N GLY A 339 -15.58 -7.86 14.40
CA GLY A 339 -16.58 -7.09 13.66
C GLY A 339 -17.40 -7.84 12.62
N ALA A 340 -17.05 -9.09 12.29
CA ALA A 340 -17.74 -9.85 11.24
C ALA A 340 -19.12 -10.38 11.67
N ASP A 341 -20.16 -10.15 10.86
CA ASP A 341 -21.49 -10.75 11.06
C ASP A 341 -21.70 -11.97 10.17
N ARG A 342 -20.99 -12.03 9.04
CA ARG A 342 -21.01 -13.13 8.07
C ARG A 342 -19.59 -13.51 7.66
N LEU A 343 -19.42 -14.74 7.19
CA LEU A 343 -18.15 -15.24 6.69
C LEU A 343 -18.34 -15.95 5.34
N LEU A 344 -17.61 -15.49 4.33
CA LEU A 344 -17.45 -16.15 3.05
C LEU A 344 -16.05 -16.77 2.97
N LEU A 345 -15.98 -18.04 2.62
CA LEU A 345 -14.71 -18.77 2.52
C LEU A 345 -14.39 -19.07 1.05
N ILE A 346 -13.24 -18.58 0.57
CA ILE A 346 -12.69 -18.98 -0.72
C ILE A 346 -11.78 -20.19 -0.51
N GLU A 347 -12.32 -21.38 -0.73
CA GLU A 347 -11.55 -22.62 -0.59
C GLU A 347 -10.61 -22.83 -1.79
N SER A 348 -9.45 -23.45 -1.52
CA SER A 348 -8.52 -23.93 -2.55
C SER A 348 -7.99 -22.86 -3.54
N ALA A 349 -7.91 -21.59 -3.12
CA ALA A 349 -7.38 -20.49 -3.94
C ALA A 349 -6.01 -20.00 -3.43
N ALA A 350 -4.94 -20.64 -3.89
CA ALA A 350 -3.57 -20.31 -3.50
C ALA A 350 -3.02 -19.10 -4.26
N GLU A 351 -3.56 -18.82 -5.44
CA GLU A 351 -3.07 -17.76 -6.32
C GLU A 351 -3.98 -16.53 -6.28
N PRO A 352 -3.42 -15.30 -6.32
CA PRO A 352 -4.22 -14.07 -6.30
C PRO A 352 -5.28 -14.01 -7.41
N SER A 353 -5.00 -14.61 -8.58
CA SER A 353 -5.96 -14.67 -9.69
C SER A 353 -7.19 -15.55 -9.41
N GLU A 354 -7.03 -16.61 -8.62
CA GLU A 354 -8.12 -17.49 -8.18
C GLU A 354 -8.98 -16.77 -7.15
N GLN A 355 -8.33 -16.13 -6.18
CA GLN A 355 -8.96 -15.33 -5.13
C GLN A 355 -9.79 -14.19 -5.74
N ALA A 356 -9.21 -13.44 -6.68
CA ALA A 356 -9.90 -12.39 -7.40
C ALA A 356 -11.09 -12.92 -8.22
N ALA A 357 -10.98 -14.12 -8.80
CA ALA A 357 -12.05 -14.69 -9.58
C ALA A 357 -13.27 -15.09 -8.75
N ALA A 358 -13.04 -15.75 -7.61
CA ALA A 358 -14.11 -16.08 -6.67
C ALA A 358 -14.74 -14.82 -6.07
N LEU A 359 -13.90 -13.86 -5.63
CA LEU A 359 -14.37 -12.61 -5.03
C LEU A 359 -15.18 -11.76 -6.01
N ALA A 360 -14.70 -11.57 -7.25
CA ALA A 360 -15.41 -10.82 -8.28
C ALA A 360 -16.76 -11.48 -8.62
N ALA A 361 -16.80 -12.80 -8.77
CA ALA A 361 -18.03 -13.52 -9.08
C ALA A 361 -19.09 -13.37 -7.97
N ALA A 362 -18.67 -13.49 -6.70
CA ALA A 362 -19.57 -13.35 -5.56
C ALA A 362 -20.03 -11.89 -5.38
N ALA A 363 -19.11 -10.92 -5.44
CA ALA A 363 -19.42 -9.51 -5.26
C ALA A 363 -20.31 -8.98 -6.40
N ALA A 364 -20.11 -9.41 -7.65
CA ALA A 364 -20.94 -8.99 -8.78
C ALA A 364 -22.39 -9.52 -8.68
N GLN A 365 -22.61 -10.65 -7.97
CA GLN A 365 -23.94 -11.20 -7.72
C GLN A 365 -24.65 -10.51 -6.57
N ARG A 366 -23.93 -10.16 -5.49
CA ARG A 366 -24.51 -9.64 -4.24
C ARG A 366 -24.49 -8.11 -4.14
N LEU A 367 -23.60 -7.47 -4.89
CA LEU A 367 -23.40 -6.01 -4.94
C LEU A 367 -23.32 -5.39 -3.53
N PRO A 368 -22.31 -5.74 -2.72
CA PRO A 368 -22.10 -5.10 -1.43
C PRO A 368 -21.84 -3.61 -1.59
N TRP A 369 -22.27 -2.79 -0.64
CA TRP A 369 -22.04 -1.34 -0.66
C TRP A 369 -20.54 -0.99 -0.76
N GLY A 370 -19.69 -1.76 -0.07
CA GLY A 370 -18.25 -1.57 -0.09
C GLY A 370 -17.48 -2.88 -0.05
N LEU A 371 -16.31 -2.89 -0.66
CA LEU A 371 -15.36 -4.01 -0.62
C LEU A 371 -13.98 -3.46 -0.23
N LEU A 372 -13.62 -3.68 1.03
CA LEU A 372 -12.32 -3.35 1.60
C LEU A 372 -11.40 -4.55 1.45
N VAL A 373 -10.18 -4.30 1.01
CA VAL A 373 -9.18 -5.34 0.74
C VAL A 373 -7.91 -5.00 1.51
N GLU A 374 -7.26 -6.00 2.09
CA GLU A 374 -5.94 -5.80 2.69
C GLU A 374 -4.95 -5.17 1.67
N GLY A 375 -4.19 -4.17 2.10
CA GLY A 375 -3.24 -3.43 1.26
C GLY A 375 -1.91 -4.13 1.04
N THR A 376 -1.86 -5.45 1.25
CA THR A 376 -0.69 -6.30 0.95
C THR A 376 -0.41 -6.32 -0.55
N ARG A 377 0.78 -6.77 -0.96
CA ARG A 377 1.11 -6.94 -2.38
C ARG A 377 0.11 -7.87 -3.07
N SER A 378 -0.27 -8.96 -2.42
CA SER A 378 -1.30 -9.89 -2.93
C SER A 378 -2.67 -9.24 -3.00
N GLY A 379 -3.13 -8.61 -1.92
CA GLY A 379 -4.44 -7.96 -1.85
C GLY A 379 -4.60 -6.84 -2.89
N ARG A 380 -3.54 -6.07 -3.17
CA ARG A 380 -3.53 -5.08 -4.26
C ARG A 380 -3.74 -5.71 -5.63
N VAL A 381 -3.17 -6.89 -5.90
CA VAL A 381 -3.43 -7.63 -7.14
C VAL A 381 -4.87 -8.09 -7.20
N VAL A 382 -5.37 -8.71 -6.12
CA VAL A 382 -6.76 -9.18 -6.02
C VAL A 382 -7.75 -8.06 -6.29
N ALA A 383 -7.62 -6.94 -5.58
CA ALA A 383 -8.50 -5.78 -5.73
C ALA A 383 -8.48 -5.20 -7.15
N SER A 384 -7.29 -5.09 -7.75
CA SER A 384 -7.13 -4.53 -9.10
C SER A 384 -7.80 -5.39 -10.17
N ILE A 385 -7.69 -6.72 -10.05
CA ILE A 385 -8.36 -7.66 -10.96
C ILE A 385 -9.89 -7.56 -10.80
N VAL A 386 -10.39 -7.54 -9.55
CA VAL A 386 -11.83 -7.39 -9.28
C VAL A 386 -12.35 -6.07 -9.84
N ALA A 387 -11.63 -4.96 -9.61
CA ALA A 387 -12.00 -3.63 -10.11
C ALA A 387 -12.08 -3.60 -11.64
N ALA A 388 -11.07 -4.10 -12.34
CA ALA A 388 -11.05 -4.16 -13.80
C ALA A 388 -12.14 -5.06 -14.38
N ARG A 389 -12.37 -6.24 -13.77
CA ARG A 389 -13.38 -7.20 -14.22
C ARG A 389 -14.80 -6.68 -14.05
N CYS A 390 -15.07 -5.99 -12.94
CA CYS A 390 -16.40 -5.50 -12.60
C CYS A 390 -16.67 -4.06 -13.07
N GLY A 391 -15.65 -3.34 -13.54
CA GLY A 391 -15.77 -1.93 -13.92
C GLY A 391 -15.98 -1.01 -12.72
N TRP A 392 -15.36 -1.33 -11.58
CA TRP A 392 -15.54 -0.61 -10.32
C TRP A 392 -14.33 0.22 -9.93
N GLY A 393 -14.57 1.28 -9.16
CA GLY A 393 -13.56 2.22 -8.71
C GLY A 393 -12.84 1.73 -7.49
N LEU A 394 -11.50 1.76 -7.58
CA LEU A 394 -10.59 1.28 -6.56
C LEU A 394 -9.66 2.38 -6.07
N THR A 395 -9.80 2.75 -4.80
CA THR A 395 -8.78 3.58 -4.13
C THR A 395 -7.67 2.69 -3.60
N GLY A 396 -6.44 2.90 -4.06
CA GLY A 396 -5.29 2.12 -3.60
C GLY A 396 -4.66 2.71 -2.36
N ASP A 397 -4.20 1.88 -1.43
CA ASP A 397 -3.36 2.31 -0.31
C ASP A 397 -4.01 3.41 0.54
N ALA A 398 -5.28 3.20 0.87
CA ALA A 398 -6.04 4.06 1.76
C ALA A 398 -5.45 4.00 3.18
N VAL A 399 -5.48 5.14 3.87
CA VAL A 399 -5.01 5.30 5.25
C VAL A 399 -6.09 5.78 6.21
N GLY A 400 -7.32 5.86 5.72
CA GLY A 400 -8.51 6.24 6.48
C GLY A 400 -9.73 6.16 5.57
N LEU A 401 -10.88 5.87 6.15
CA LEU A 401 -12.15 5.68 5.45
C LEU A 401 -13.22 6.53 6.11
N GLU A 402 -14.09 7.13 5.31
CA GLU A 402 -15.23 7.92 5.77
C GLU A 402 -16.42 7.71 4.83
N VAL A 403 -17.58 8.19 5.26
CA VAL A 403 -18.77 8.27 4.40
C VAL A 403 -19.08 9.73 4.10
N SER A 404 -19.27 10.06 2.83
CA SER A 404 -19.69 11.40 2.41
C SER A 404 -21.14 11.66 2.82
N PRO A 405 -21.58 12.93 2.86
CA PRO A 405 -22.99 13.26 3.06
C PRO A 405 -23.96 12.62 2.04
N SER A 406 -23.48 12.27 0.84
CA SER A 406 -24.27 11.58 -0.20
C SER A 406 -24.29 10.05 -0.05
N GLY A 407 -23.65 9.51 0.99
CA GLY A 407 -23.57 8.08 1.30
C GLY A 407 -22.54 7.29 0.50
N ARG A 408 -21.51 7.97 -0.02
CA ARG A 408 -20.40 7.36 -0.77
C ARG A 408 -19.19 7.16 0.14
N LEU A 409 -18.42 6.10 -0.12
CA LEU A 409 -17.13 5.88 0.50
C LEU A 409 -16.14 6.96 0.06
N VAL A 410 -15.51 7.58 1.06
CA VAL A 410 -14.38 8.48 0.91
C VAL A 410 -13.16 7.77 1.45
N ALA A 411 -12.21 7.45 0.58
CA ALA A 411 -10.96 6.82 0.99
C ALA A 411 -9.83 7.85 0.98
N TRP A 412 -9.19 8.06 2.12
CA TRP A 412 -8.09 9.00 2.27
C TRP A 412 -6.79 8.36 1.81
N LYS A 413 -6.15 8.96 0.81
CA LYS A 413 -4.91 8.45 0.23
C LYS A 413 -3.75 9.42 0.50
N PRO A 414 -2.59 8.93 0.99
CA PRO A 414 -1.41 9.76 1.07
C PRO A 414 -0.88 10.03 -0.34
N ALA A 415 -0.46 11.25 -0.59
CA ALA A 415 0.19 11.65 -1.82
C ALA A 415 1.49 12.41 -1.52
N PHE A 416 2.42 12.37 -2.47
CA PHE A 416 3.66 13.12 -2.42
C PHE A 416 4.52 12.77 -1.19
N GLY A 417 4.76 11.46 -1.04
CA GLY A 417 5.43 10.90 0.14
C GLY A 417 4.66 11.18 1.44
N GLY A 418 3.34 11.29 1.37
CA GLY A 418 2.49 11.44 2.55
C GLY A 418 2.40 12.85 3.13
N ARG A 419 3.01 13.89 2.53
CA ARG A 419 2.81 15.29 2.99
C ARG A 419 1.38 15.79 2.75
N LEU A 420 0.73 15.23 1.73
CA LEU A 420 -0.65 15.54 1.38
C LEU A 420 -1.51 14.31 1.65
N GLN A 421 -2.74 14.54 2.09
CA GLN A 421 -3.81 13.55 1.96
C GLN A 421 -4.82 14.06 0.97
N VAL A 422 -5.34 13.14 0.17
CA VAL A 422 -6.35 13.44 -0.83
C VAL A 422 -7.51 12.49 -0.63
N PRO A 423 -8.75 13.00 -0.47
CA PRO A 423 -9.92 12.17 -0.42
C PRO A 423 -10.24 11.67 -1.84
N ILE A 424 -10.41 10.37 -1.99
CA ILE A 424 -10.85 9.74 -3.24
C ILE A 424 -12.26 9.23 -3.03
N LEU A 425 -13.16 9.67 -3.90
CA LEU A 425 -14.56 9.27 -3.89
C LEU A 425 -14.78 8.18 -4.92
N SER A 426 -15.48 7.12 -4.51
CA SER A 426 -15.97 6.12 -5.45
C SER A 426 -17.32 6.55 -6.05
N ARG A 427 -17.52 6.30 -7.34
CA ARG A 427 -18.78 6.52 -8.06
C ARG A 427 -19.43 5.19 -8.47
N SER A 428 -18.82 4.08 -8.11
CA SER A 428 -19.26 2.73 -8.47
C SER A 428 -20.42 2.23 -7.60
N PRO A 429 -21.18 1.22 -8.08
CA PRO A 429 -22.19 0.56 -7.26
C PRO A 429 -21.58 -0.22 -6.09
N VAL A 430 -20.38 -0.79 -6.28
CA VAL A 430 -19.56 -1.37 -5.21
C VAL A 430 -18.31 -0.51 -5.06
N GLN A 431 -18.05 -0.06 -3.85
CA GLN A 431 -17.01 0.94 -3.58
C GLN A 431 -15.78 0.25 -3.00
N MET A 432 -14.65 0.32 -3.70
CA MET A 432 -13.49 -0.48 -3.35
C MET A 432 -12.34 0.36 -2.81
N ALA A 433 -11.66 -0.16 -1.79
CA ALA A 433 -10.39 0.37 -1.34
C ALA A 433 -9.45 -0.75 -0.90
N THR A 434 -8.17 -0.66 -1.26
CA THR A 434 -7.13 -1.39 -0.52
C THR A 434 -6.66 -0.53 0.63
N VAL A 435 -6.61 -1.08 1.84
CA VAL A 435 -6.24 -0.33 3.05
C VAL A 435 -4.86 -0.74 3.51
N ARG A 436 -3.99 0.24 3.74
CA ARG A 436 -2.62 -0.03 4.19
C ARG A 436 -2.66 -0.75 5.55
N PRO A 437 -2.01 -1.93 5.70
CA PRO A 437 -1.95 -2.60 7.00
C PRO A 437 -1.31 -1.72 8.08
N GLY A 438 -1.84 -1.76 9.29
CA GLY A 438 -1.32 -1.06 10.46
C GLY A 438 -1.60 0.45 10.48
N VAL A 439 -2.56 0.95 9.69
CA VAL A 439 -2.95 2.38 9.71
C VAL A 439 -4.32 2.66 10.32
N LEU A 440 -5.18 1.63 10.39
CA LEU A 440 -6.47 1.73 11.02
C LEU A 440 -6.33 1.47 12.51
N ALA A 441 -7.19 2.08 13.32
CA ALA A 441 -7.22 1.80 14.74
C ALA A 441 -7.76 0.39 14.97
N LEU A 442 -7.07 -0.40 15.80
CA LEU A 442 -7.63 -1.63 16.34
C LEU A 442 -8.77 -1.25 17.28
N ARG A 443 -9.99 -1.69 16.95
CA ARG A 443 -11.18 -1.44 17.76
C ARG A 443 -11.28 -2.46 18.89
N PRO A 444 -11.88 -2.09 20.04
CA PRO A 444 -12.18 -3.05 21.09
C PRO A 444 -13.00 -4.23 20.54
N PRO A 445 -12.70 -5.48 20.95
CA PRO A 445 -13.47 -6.63 20.53
C PRO A 445 -14.94 -6.53 20.98
N ARG A 446 -15.88 -6.90 20.10
CA ARG A 446 -17.31 -7.02 20.45
C ARG A 446 -17.49 -8.14 21.47
N ALA A 447 -17.85 -7.78 22.70
CA ALA A 447 -18.10 -8.72 23.77
C ALA A 447 -19.21 -9.71 23.38
N ASP A 448 -19.02 -10.99 23.71
CA ASP A 448 -19.97 -12.09 23.48
C ASP A 448 -20.41 -12.30 22.01
N ALA A 449 -19.68 -11.74 21.03
CA ALA A 449 -19.99 -11.92 19.62
C ALA A 449 -19.77 -13.38 19.19
N ALA A 450 -20.79 -14.00 18.59
CA ALA A 450 -20.70 -15.34 18.04
C ALA A 450 -19.80 -15.36 16.80
N GLU A 451 -19.06 -16.46 16.61
CA GLU A 451 -18.32 -16.67 15.37
C GLU A 451 -19.29 -16.94 14.21
N PRO A 452 -19.15 -16.24 13.07
CA PRO A 452 -20.01 -16.48 11.91
C PRO A 452 -19.75 -17.86 11.28
N GLU A 453 -20.82 -18.53 10.88
CA GLU A 453 -20.74 -19.78 10.11
C GLU A 453 -20.12 -19.50 8.73
N ALA A 454 -19.18 -20.35 8.31
CA ALA A 454 -18.50 -20.19 7.03
C ALA A 454 -19.38 -20.64 5.87
N GLU A 455 -19.67 -19.71 4.96
CA GLU A 455 -20.33 -19.99 3.69
C GLU A 455 -19.25 -20.18 2.59
N PRO A 456 -19.05 -21.40 2.05
CA PRO A 456 -18.06 -21.63 1.01
C PRO A 456 -18.50 -21.00 -0.32
N LEU A 457 -17.57 -20.28 -0.96
CA LEU A 457 -17.76 -19.74 -2.30
C LEU A 457 -17.44 -20.79 -3.37
N PRO A 458 -18.05 -20.71 -4.57
CA PRO A 458 -17.74 -21.61 -5.66
C PRO A 458 -16.25 -21.59 -6.03
N ALA A 459 -15.70 -22.77 -6.32
CA ALA A 459 -14.31 -22.92 -6.69
C ALA A 459 -13.98 -22.11 -7.96
N PRO A 460 -12.93 -21.28 -7.95
CA PRO A 460 -12.50 -20.52 -9.13
C PRO A 460 -11.84 -21.44 -10.18
N PRO A 461 -11.73 -20.99 -11.44
CA PRO A 461 -10.91 -21.68 -12.43
C PRO A 461 -9.42 -21.65 -12.01
N PRO A 462 -8.65 -22.70 -12.35
CA PRO A 462 -7.25 -22.80 -11.94
C PRO A 462 -6.40 -21.67 -12.53
N ALA A 463 -5.45 -21.18 -11.74
CA ALA A 463 -4.52 -20.16 -12.19
C ALA A 463 -3.60 -20.63 -13.32
N ARG A 464 -3.26 -19.69 -14.21
CA ARG A 464 -2.27 -19.88 -15.29
C ARG A 464 -0.83 -19.62 -14.83
N ILE A 465 -0.65 -18.99 -13.67
CA ILE A 465 0.63 -18.86 -12.98
C ILE A 465 0.53 -19.70 -11.71
N ARG A 466 1.55 -20.51 -11.44
CA ARG A 466 1.56 -21.42 -10.29
C ARG A 466 2.79 -21.21 -9.44
N THR A 467 2.58 -21.18 -8.13
CA THR A 467 3.66 -21.16 -7.15
C THR A 467 4.30 -22.54 -7.04
N VAL A 468 5.62 -22.58 -7.15
CA VAL A 468 6.44 -23.80 -7.03
C VAL A 468 7.31 -23.79 -5.78
N ALA A 469 7.55 -22.62 -5.18
CA ALA A 469 8.25 -22.51 -3.90
C ALA A 469 7.80 -21.26 -3.13
N VAL A 470 7.84 -21.34 -1.80
CA VAL A 470 7.61 -20.22 -0.88
C VAL A 470 8.80 -20.18 0.08
N GLU A 471 9.43 -19.02 0.18
CA GLU A 471 10.51 -18.75 1.11
C GLU A 471 10.03 -17.63 2.03
N ARG A 472 9.93 -17.90 3.33
CA ARG A 472 9.66 -16.87 4.33
C ARG A 472 10.98 -16.43 4.94
N GLU A 473 11.18 -15.12 5.04
CA GLU A 473 12.26 -14.64 5.90
C GLU A 473 11.83 -14.93 7.35
N ASP A 474 12.77 -15.40 8.19
CA ASP A 474 12.52 -15.83 9.59
C ASP A 474 12.33 -14.62 10.52
N ASP A 475 11.60 -13.62 10.04
CA ASP A 475 11.16 -12.43 10.74
C ASP A 475 9.66 -12.29 10.51
N ASP A 476 8.86 -12.37 11.58
CA ASP A 476 7.43 -12.08 11.49
C ASP A 476 7.27 -10.59 11.11
N ALA A 477 7.23 -10.27 9.82
CA ALA A 477 7.00 -8.92 9.32
C ALA A 477 5.65 -8.37 9.80
N GLY A 478 4.72 -9.27 10.14
CA GLY A 478 3.48 -8.95 10.83
C GLY A 478 3.67 -8.49 12.28
N GLU A 479 4.71 -8.95 12.99
CA GLU A 479 5.07 -8.50 14.33
C GLU A 479 5.22 -6.98 14.34
N LEU A 480 5.98 -6.42 13.39
CA LEU A 480 6.22 -4.98 13.32
C LEU A 480 4.96 -4.19 12.98
N ARG A 481 4.11 -4.70 12.08
CA ARG A 481 2.86 -4.02 11.66
C ARG A 481 1.83 -3.95 12.78
N ARG A 482 1.72 -5.01 13.58
CA ARG A 482 0.75 -5.14 14.68
C ARG A 482 1.25 -4.60 16.01
N ALA A 483 2.51 -4.25 16.07
CA ALA A 483 3.17 -3.86 17.30
C ALA A 483 2.46 -2.65 17.93
N ARG A 484 1.96 -2.81 19.16
CA ARG A 484 1.49 -1.68 19.97
C ARG A 484 2.67 -0.80 20.40
N THR A 485 3.86 -1.38 20.54
CA THR A 485 5.11 -0.68 20.88
C THR A 485 6.23 -1.03 19.90
N VAL A 486 6.95 -0.03 19.41
CA VAL A 486 8.06 -0.23 18.48
C VAL A 486 9.31 0.51 18.97
N VAL A 487 10.45 -0.17 18.94
CA VAL A 487 11.76 0.49 19.07
C VAL A 487 12.43 0.49 17.70
N ALA A 488 12.55 1.68 17.09
CA ALA A 488 13.06 1.86 15.74
C ALA A 488 14.52 2.31 15.75
N VAL A 489 15.43 1.50 15.21
CA VAL A 489 16.87 1.80 15.18
C VAL A 489 17.32 2.43 13.86
N GLY A 490 18.12 3.49 13.97
CA GLY A 490 18.85 4.09 12.86
C GLY A 490 20.30 3.61 12.76
N VAL A 491 21.04 4.15 11.80
CA VAL A 491 22.46 3.79 11.58
C VAL A 491 23.39 4.21 12.72
N GLY A 492 22.92 5.01 13.68
CA GLY A 492 23.66 5.33 14.90
C GLY A 492 23.76 4.17 15.89
N VAL A 493 22.98 3.11 15.71
CA VAL A 493 23.02 1.89 16.52
C VAL A 493 23.61 0.75 15.69
N GLU A 494 24.85 0.41 15.96
CA GLU A 494 25.53 -0.73 15.32
C GLU A 494 25.06 -2.07 15.93
N PRO A 495 25.25 -3.22 15.25
CA PRO A 495 24.77 -4.52 15.74
C PRO A 495 25.23 -4.90 17.15
N GLY A 496 26.42 -4.45 17.58
CA GLY A 496 26.91 -4.67 18.95
C GLY A 496 26.07 -4.00 20.04
N GLY A 497 25.22 -3.03 19.67
CA GLY A 497 24.29 -2.34 20.59
C GLY A 497 22.95 -3.03 20.77
N TYR A 498 22.63 -4.07 20.00
CA TYR A 498 21.30 -4.68 19.99
C TYR A 498 20.91 -5.31 21.33
N PRO A 499 21.82 -5.92 22.13
CA PRO A 499 21.47 -6.39 23.47
C PRO A 499 20.87 -5.28 24.38
N VAL A 500 21.37 -4.04 24.27
CA VAL A 500 20.84 -2.89 25.03
C VAL A 500 19.48 -2.46 24.50
N ILE A 501 19.27 -2.54 23.19
CA ILE A 501 17.97 -2.30 22.56
C ILE A 501 16.95 -3.37 22.98
N ASP A 502 17.36 -4.63 23.08
CA ASP A 502 16.49 -5.73 23.50
C ASP A 502 16.06 -5.60 24.96
N GLU A 503 16.92 -5.09 25.84
CA GLU A 503 16.53 -4.73 27.22
C GLU A 503 15.46 -3.63 27.26
N LEU A 504 15.60 -2.58 26.43
CA LEU A 504 14.58 -1.53 26.29
C LEU A 504 13.26 -2.10 25.75
N ARG A 505 13.33 -2.99 24.76
CA ARG A 505 12.15 -3.65 24.20
C ARG A 505 11.42 -4.47 25.26
N ALA A 506 12.15 -5.20 26.10
CA ALA A 506 11.58 -5.95 27.21
C ALA A 506 10.89 -5.04 28.24
N ALA A 507 11.49 -3.90 28.58
CA ALA A 507 10.88 -2.90 29.47
C ALA A 507 9.59 -2.27 28.91
N LEU A 508 9.36 -2.38 27.60
CA LEU A 508 8.17 -1.93 26.89
C LEU A 508 7.20 -3.09 26.53
N GLY A 509 7.24 -4.18 27.30
CA GLY A 509 6.34 -5.32 27.12
C GLY A 509 6.65 -6.17 25.88
N GLY A 510 7.91 -6.20 25.44
CA GLY A 510 8.33 -6.95 24.25
C GLY A 510 8.12 -6.18 22.95
N ALA A 511 8.42 -4.88 22.93
CA ALA A 511 8.27 -4.02 21.76
C ALA A 511 8.93 -4.62 20.51
N ALA A 512 8.30 -4.45 19.34
CA ALA A 512 8.86 -4.93 18.09
C ALA A 512 10.07 -4.09 17.68
N LEU A 513 11.07 -4.74 17.07
CA LEU A 513 12.21 -4.04 16.47
C LEU A 513 11.80 -3.45 15.12
N GLY A 514 11.98 -2.14 14.95
CA GLY A 514 11.92 -1.46 13.67
C GLY A 514 13.30 -0.96 13.24
N ALA A 515 13.52 -0.73 11.95
CA ALA A 515 14.80 -0.28 11.43
C ALA A 515 14.65 0.71 10.25
N THR A 516 15.58 1.65 10.13
CA THR A 516 15.67 2.47 8.91
C THR A 516 16.20 1.64 7.74
N ARG A 517 15.86 2.02 6.50
CA ARG A 517 16.37 1.34 5.28
C ARG A 517 17.90 1.18 5.24
N ARG A 518 18.66 2.15 5.74
CA ARG A 518 20.13 2.04 5.73
C ARG A 518 20.64 0.94 6.67
N VAL A 519 19.91 0.60 7.72
CA VAL A 519 20.24 -0.49 8.65
C VAL A 519 19.99 -1.84 7.95
N THR A 520 18.84 -1.99 7.29
CA THR A 520 18.50 -3.21 6.54
C THR A 520 19.35 -3.40 5.28
N ASP A 521 19.66 -2.33 4.54
CA ASP A 521 20.58 -2.38 3.39
C ASP A 521 22.00 -2.82 3.79
N ARG A 522 22.41 -2.59 5.04
CA ARG A 522 23.69 -3.07 5.61
C ARG A 522 23.62 -4.50 6.17
N GLY A 523 22.44 -5.12 6.19
CA GLY A 523 22.21 -6.43 6.80
C GLY A 523 22.27 -6.41 8.33
N TRP A 524 22.09 -5.25 8.97
CA TRP A 524 22.11 -5.13 10.43
C TRP A 524 20.77 -5.53 11.08
N ALA A 525 19.68 -5.44 10.31
CA ALA A 525 18.36 -5.94 10.66
C ALA A 525 17.72 -6.57 9.40
N PRO A 526 16.81 -7.55 9.55
CA PRO A 526 16.16 -8.16 8.40
C PRO A 526 15.13 -7.21 7.76
N ARG A 527 14.70 -7.52 6.54
CA ARG A 527 13.94 -6.56 5.70
C ARG A 527 12.52 -6.35 6.20
N GLY A 528 11.90 -7.36 6.82
CA GLY A 528 10.61 -7.23 7.48
C GLY A 528 10.60 -6.24 8.64
N ARG A 529 11.77 -5.77 9.11
CA ARG A 529 11.86 -4.70 10.12
C ARG A 529 11.96 -3.29 9.53
N GLN A 530 12.05 -3.13 8.20
CA GLN A 530 12.26 -1.83 7.58
C GLN A 530 11.02 -0.94 7.71
N ILE A 531 11.16 0.25 8.28
CA ILE A 531 10.09 1.26 8.33
C ILE A 531 10.38 2.39 7.33
N GLY A 532 9.35 2.78 6.57
CA GLY A 532 9.41 3.94 5.68
C GLY A 532 8.64 3.74 4.37
N VAL A 533 8.85 4.64 3.41
CA VAL A 533 8.17 4.66 2.09
C VAL A 533 8.35 3.33 1.34
N THR A 534 9.52 2.71 1.42
CA THR A 534 9.82 1.42 0.78
C THR A 534 9.76 0.24 1.75
N GLY A 535 9.26 0.44 2.97
CA GLY A 535 9.14 -0.57 4.02
C GLY A 535 7.71 -0.62 4.56
N HIS A 536 7.57 -0.97 5.83
CA HIS A 536 6.31 -0.96 6.55
C HIS A 536 5.95 0.46 6.99
N ALA A 537 4.67 0.79 6.94
CA ALA A 537 4.10 1.82 7.79
C ALA A 537 3.58 1.14 9.06
N VAL A 538 3.71 1.83 10.19
CA VAL A 538 3.31 1.33 11.50
C VAL A 538 2.55 2.45 12.23
N ALA A 539 1.50 2.09 12.96
CA ALA A 539 0.78 2.99 13.85
C ALA A 539 0.79 2.45 15.30
N PRO A 540 1.99 2.23 15.88
CA PRO A 540 2.08 1.79 17.26
C PRO A 540 1.58 2.90 18.17
N ARG A 541 1.12 2.49 19.34
CA ARG A 541 0.76 3.39 20.43
C ARG A 541 1.94 4.23 20.89
N LEU A 542 3.11 3.59 21.00
CA LEU A 542 4.39 4.23 21.30
C LEU A 542 5.45 3.75 20.31
N LEU A 543 6.17 4.69 19.70
CA LEU A 543 7.41 4.38 18.98
C LEU A 543 8.58 5.20 19.50
N LEU A 544 9.67 4.49 19.80
CA LEU A 544 10.93 5.01 20.32
C LEU A 544 12.01 4.90 19.23
N ALA A 545 12.38 6.02 18.61
CA ALA A 545 13.41 6.09 17.60
C ALA A 545 14.79 6.31 18.24
N VAL A 546 15.73 5.39 18.02
CA VAL A 546 17.09 5.45 18.58
C VAL A 546 18.11 5.61 17.46
N GLY A 547 18.87 6.70 17.49
CA GLY A 547 19.93 6.97 16.51
C GLY A 547 19.44 7.18 15.07
N SER A 548 18.20 7.68 14.91
CA SER A 548 17.59 8.00 13.62
C SER A 548 17.71 9.49 13.29
N SER A 549 18.01 9.82 12.03
CA SER A 549 18.20 11.20 11.57
C SER A 549 16.92 11.95 11.24
N GLY A 550 15.77 11.27 11.13
CA GLY A 550 14.49 11.93 10.81
C GLY A 550 14.21 12.14 9.33
N ARG A 551 15.00 11.52 8.44
CA ARG A 551 14.78 11.64 7.00
C ARG A 551 13.36 11.24 6.61
N PHE A 552 12.79 12.07 5.74
CA PHE A 552 11.44 11.92 5.20
C PHE A 552 11.07 10.48 4.80
N ASN A 553 11.94 9.79 4.05
CA ASN A 553 11.65 8.43 3.59
C ASN A 553 11.38 7.44 4.74
N HIS A 554 11.87 7.69 5.95
CA HIS A 554 11.59 6.89 7.13
C HIS A 554 10.39 7.43 7.93
N THR A 555 10.33 8.75 8.14
CA THR A 555 9.32 9.36 9.02
C THR A 555 7.88 9.22 8.50
N VAL A 556 7.71 9.05 7.19
CA VAL A 556 6.42 8.69 6.58
C VAL A 556 5.85 7.38 7.14
N GLY A 557 6.72 6.41 7.45
CA GLY A 557 6.30 5.10 7.97
C GLY A 557 5.90 5.10 9.44
N ILE A 558 6.31 6.11 10.23
CA ILE A 558 6.00 6.20 11.68
C ILE A 558 4.97 7.29 11.99
N ARG A 559 4.46 7.97 10.97
CA ARG A 559 3.66 9.19 11.12
C ARG A 559 2.37 8.98 11.92
N ASN A 560 1.80 7.78 11.87
CA ASN A 560 0.55 7.46 12.54
C ASN A 560 0.75 6.88 13.95
N ALA A 561 2.00 6.81 14.43
CA ALA A 561 2.24 6.43 15.82
C ALA A 561 1.59 7.42 16.78
N GLY A 562 0.93 6.91 17.82
CA GLY A 562 0.23 7.70 18.84
C GLY A 562 1.18 8.67 19.53
N VAL A 563 2.17 8.13 20.24
CA VAL A 563 3.25 8.89 20.87
C VAL A 563 4.58 8.53 20.21
N LEU A 564 5.32 9.55 19.76
CA LEU A 564 6.67 9.39 19.22
C LEU A 564 7.72 9.96 20.17
N MET A 565 8.77 9.18 20.41
CA MET A 565 9.95 9.64 21.14
C MET A 565 11.22 9.38 20.34
N ALA A 566 12.19 10.28 20.41
CA ALA A 566 13.52 10.07 19.81
C ALA A 566 14.66 10.28 20.80
N VAL A 567 15.71 9.45 20.65
CA VAL A 567 17.02 9.62 21.28
C VAL A 567 18.06 9.81 20.18
N ASN A 568 18.73 10.96 20.17
CA ASN A 568 19.79 11.26 19.21
C ASN A 568 20.86 12.16 19.86
N SER A 569 22.14 11.91 19.56
CA SER A 569 23.25 12.71 20.09
C SER A 569 23.40 14.07 19.39
N ASP A 570 22.93 14.21 18.16
CA ASP A 570 22.92 15.48 17.44
C ASP A 570 21.69 16.32 17.81
N PRO A 571 21.84 17.43 18.57
CA PRO A 571 20.70 18.27 18.98
C PRO A 571 19.89 18.83 17.81
N GLU A 572 20.51 19.00 16.63
CA GLU A 572 19.92 19.59 15.43
C GLU A 572 19.34 18.54 14.48
N ALA A 573 19.26 17.27 14.89
CA ALA A 573 18.71 16.22 14.04
C ALA A 573 17.24 16.48 13.68
N GLU A 574 16.90 16.37 12.39
CA GLU A 574 15.53 16.59 11.85
C GLU A 574 14.47 15.71 12.54
N ILE A 575 14.86 14.58 13.14
CA ILE A 575 13.94 13.67 13.84
C ILE A 575 13.16 14.39 14.95
N PHE A 576 13.76 15.39 15.58
CA PHE A 576 13.16 16.06 16.72
C PHE A 576 11.96 16.94 16.36
N ASP A 577 11.88 17.41 15.11
CA ASP A 577 10.69 18.10 14.59
C ASP A 577 9.55 17.12 14.25
N GLN A 578 9.84 15.81 14.28
CA GLN A 578 8.96 14.74 13.85
C GLN A 578 8.46 13.86 15.01
N VAL A 579 8.84 14.16 16.26
CA VAL A 579 8.45 13.39 17.45
C VAL A 579 7.78 14.27 18.50
N ASP A 580 7.06 13.64 19.42
CA ASP A 580 6.42 14.33 20.54
C ASP A 580 7.44 14.66 21.64
N VAL A 581 8.35 13.73 21.93
CA VAL A 581 9.38 13.85 22.98
C VAL A 581 10.77 13.56 22.42
N GLY A 582 11.72 14.45 22.65
CA GLY A 582 13.11 14.29 22.25
C GLY A 582 14.07 14.29 23.44
N LEU A 583 15.00 13.34 23.47
CA LEU A 583 16.16 13.33 24.36
C LEU A 583 17.45 13.50 23.55
N VAL A 584 18.25 14.50 23.91
CA VAL A 584 19.55 14.75 23.29
C VAL A 584 20.65 14.08 24.10
N GLY A 585 21.43 13.22 23.45
CA GLY A 585 22.65 12.64 24.01
C GLY A 585 22.95 11.24 23.48
N GLU A 586 24.03 10.65 24.02
CA GLU A 586 24.50 9.34 23.60
C GLU A 586 23.53 8.24 24.03
N TRP A 587 23.07 7.45 23.06
CA TRP A 587 22.07 6.41 23.31
C TRP A 587 22.60 5.32 24.26
N GLN A 588 23.91 5.07 24.28
CA GLN A 588 24.56 4.11 25.17
C GLN A 588 24.42 4.48 26.65
N THR A 589 24.16 5.76 26.95
CA THR A 589 23.89 6.23 28.32
C THR A 589 22.41 6.43 28.55
N ILE A 590 21.71 7.03 27.59
CA ILE A 590 20.29 7.35 27.72
C ILE A 590 19.41 6.10 27.71
N VAL A 591 19.65 5.15 26.81
CA VAL A 591 18.80 3.95 26.69
C VAL A 591 18.84 3.11 27.96
N PRO A 592 20.00 2.75 28.56
CA PRO A 592 20.01 2.02 29.83
C PRO A 592 19.31 2.75 30.98
N ALA A 593 19.48 4.08 31.07
CA ALA A 593 18.79 4.89 32.08
C ALA A 593 17.27 4.91 31.86
N LEU A 594 16.83 5.02 30.61
CA LEU A 594 15.43 4.96 30.22
C LEU A 594 14.82 3.60 30.53
N THR A 595 15.51 2.51 30.22
CA THR A 595 15.10 1.14 30.56
C THR A 595 14.91 0.98 32.06
N ALA A 596 15.85 1.49 32.88
CA ALA A 596 15.73 1.43 34.34
C ALA A 596 14.52 2.22 34.86
N GLU A 597 14.29 3.42 34.33
CA GLU A 597 13.15 4.26 34.69
C GLU A 597 11.81 3.59 34.32
N LEU A 598 11.68 3.08 33.09
CA LEU A 598 10.49 2.39 32.61
C LEU A 598 10.15 1.16 33.46
N ASN A 599 11.16 0.36 33.81
CA ASN A 599 10.99 -0.80 34.70
C ASN A 599 10.56 -0.37 36.11
N SER A 600 11.12 0.72 36.64
CA SER A 600 10.75 1.22 37.98
C SER A 600 9.29 1.66 38.07
N ARG A 601 8.70 2.08 36.94
CA ARG A 601 7.30 2.53 36.82
C ARG A 601 6.33 1.44 36.37
N GLY A 602 6.82 0.21 36.18
CA GLY A 602 6.02 -0.92 35.72
C GLY A 602 5.40 -0.69 34.33
N ALA A 603 6.15 -0.06 33.42
CA ALA A 603 5.66 0.23 32.07
C ALA A 603 5.25 -1.06 31.33
N ALA A 604 6.04 -2.13 31.46
CA ALA A 604 5.74 -3.42 30.83
C ALA A 604 4.39 -3.99 31.28
N GLU A 605 4.08 -3.95 32.57
CA GLU A 605 2.80 -4.45 33.11
C GLU A 605 1.61 -3.61 32.62
N ARG A 606 1.79 -2.30 32.50
CA ARG A 606 0.75 -1.38 32.00
C ARG A 606 0.51 -1.51 30.51
N MET A 607 1.53 -1.94 29.76
CA MET A 607 1.44 -2.23 28.33
C MET A 607 0.97 -3.66 28.03
N GLY A 608 1.07 -4.57 29.00
CA GLY A 608 0.97 -6.01 28.83
C GLY A 608 -0.29 -6.68 29.36
N VAL A 609 -1.47 -6.06 29.21
CA VAL A 609 -2.75 -6.80 29.35
C VAL A 609 -3.21 -7.25 27.97
N ASP A 610 -2.63 -8.36 27.50
CA ASP A 610 -3.27 -9.39 26.68
C ASP A 610 -2.29 -10.56 26.53
N GLU A 611 -2.70 -11.75 26.98
CA GLU A 611 -1.93 -12.98 26.77
C GLU A 611 -1.63 -13.18 25.27
N PRO A 612 -0.41 -13.55 24.87
CA PRO A 612 -0.16 -13.92 23.48
C PRO A 612 -1.02 -15.15 23.15
N ALA A 613 -1.81 -15.04 22.08
CA ALA A 613 -2.44 -16.19 21.44
C ALA A 613 -1.38 -17.29 21.26
N ALA A 614 -1.67 -18.47 21.78
CA ALA A 614 -0.75 -19.59 21.89
C ALA A 614 0.10 -19.76 20.63
N THR A 615 1.41 -19.56 20.76
CA THR A 615 2.39 -19.90 19.73
C THR A 615 2.26 -21.40 19.41
N SER A 616 1.79 -21.71 18.21
CA SER A 616 1.80 -23.07 17.69
C SER A 616 3.24 -23.59 17.66
N PRO A 617 3.54 -24.79 18.21
CA PRO A 617 4.90 -25.28 18.27
C PRO A 617 5.43 -25.54 16.86
N ALA A 618 6.68 -25.13 16.63
CA ALA A 618 7.44 -25.36 15.41
C ALA A 618 7.25 -26.80 14.92
N ARG A 619 6.64 -26.97 13.74
CA ARG A 619 6.57 -28.26 13.07
C ARG A 619 7.96 -28.62 12.55
N THR A 620 8.68 -29.41 13.32
CA THR A 620 9.82 -30.19 12.81
C THR A 620 9.32 -31.11 11.69
N GLY A 621 9.99 -31.04 10.54
CA GLY A 621 9.56 -31.70 9.31
C GLY A 621 9.54 -33.23 9.37
N ALA A 622 8.65 -33.78 8.55
CA ALA A 622 8.79 -35.03 7.81
C ALA A 622 7.99 -34.92 6.51
#